data_AF-Q9AT92-F1
#
_entry.id   AF-Q9AT92-F1
#
_cell.length_a   1.000
_cell.length_b   1.000
_cell.length_c   1.000
_cell.angle_alpha   90.00
_cell.angle_beta   90.00
_cell.angle_gamma   90.00
#
_symmetry.space_group_name_H-M   'P 1'
#
loop_
_entity.id
_entity.type
_entity.pdbx_description
1 polymer ?
#
loop_
_entity_poly.entity_id
_entity_poly.type
_entity_poly.pdbx_seq_one_letter_code
_entity_poly.pdbx_strand_id
1 'polypeptide(L)'
;MGNIKETYRRINLDDYGSKLHMQEECLSKLINHKDIKIPHLGVVRERLKDKRVLVVLDDVDKLEQLIALAKEPRWFGPGSRIVVTTQDRQLLKAHGIDLVYKVELPSRTEALEIFCQSAFGQKHPPCVG
;
A
#
# COMPACT_ATOMS: atom_id res chain seq x y z
N MET A 1 1.01 11.16 -39.82
CA MET A 1 -0.10 11.31 -38.85
C MET A 1 -0.24 10.03 -38.05
N GLY A 2 0.07 10.04 -36.75
CA GLY A 2 -0.20 8.89 -35.86
C GLY A 2 -1.69 8.79 -35.54
N ASN A 3 -2.24 7.57 -35.49
CA ASN A 3 -3.66 7.35 -35.21
C ASN A 3 -3.93 7.59 -33.72
N ILE A 4 -4.79 8.56 -33.40
CA ILE A 4 -5.13 8.95 -32.02
C ILE A 4 -5.59 7.74 -31.20
N LYS A 5 -6.32 6.79 -31.82
CA LYS A 5 -6.74 5.53 -31.16
C LYS A 5 -5.58 4.63 -30.77
N GLU A 6 -4.50 4.62 -31.55
CA GLU A 6 -3.32 3.80 -31.30
C GLU A 6 -2.45 4.39 -30.18
N THR A 7 -2.33 5.73 -30.15
CA THR A 7 -1.71 6.48 -29.06
C THR A 7 -2.48 6.31 -27.75
N TYR A 8 -3.82 6.40 -27.78
CA TYR A 8 -4.68 6.17 -26.62
C TYR A 8 -4.57 4.72 -26.09
N ARG A 9 -4.40 3.76 -27.00
CA ARG A 9 -4.19 2.34 -26.64
C ARG A 9 -2.84 2.12 -25.96
N ARG A 10 -1.75 2.71 -26.46
CA ARG A 10 -0.41 2.58 -25.85
C ARG A 10 -0.32 3.22 -24.47
N ILE A 11 -0.84 4.44 -24.30
CA ILE A 11 -0.82 5.13 -22.99
C ILE A 11 -1.64 4.37 -21.93
N ASN A 12 -2.78 3.76 -22.30
CA ASN A 12 -3.59 2.95 -21.38
C ASN A 12 -3.03 1.54 -21.13
N LEU A 13 -2.26 0.96 -22.06
CA LEU A 13 -1.73 -0.40 -21.88
C LEU A 13 -0.71 -0.45 -20.75
N ASP A 14 0.12 0.59 -20.66
CA ASP A 14 1.16 0.70 -19.63
C ASP A 14 0.52 0.91 -18.24
N ASP A 15 -0.54 1.72 -18.15
CA ASP A 15 -1.32 1.92 -16.91
C ASP A 15 -2.11 0.65 -16.52
N TYR A 16 -2.80 0.01 -17.46
CA TYR A 16 -3.57 -1.21 -17.19
C TYR A 16 -2.68 -2.39 -16.80
N GLY A 17 -1.57 -2.60 -17.51
CA GLY A 17 -0.59 -3.65 -17.22
C GLY A 17 0.09 -3.45 -15.87
N SER A 18 0.44 -2.20 -15.52
CA SER A 18 1.02 -1.88 -14.21
C SER A 18 0.02 -2.15 -13.08
N LYS A 19 -1.24 -1.75 -13.24
CA LYS A 19 -2.31 -2.01 -12.25
C LYS A 19 -2.57 -3.51 -12.08
N LEU A 20 -2.52 -4.28 -13.17
CA LEU A 20 -2.64 -5.74 -13.10
C LEU A 20 -1.49 -6.33 -12.30
N HIS A 21 -0.26 -5.94 -12.62
CA HIS A 21 0.93 -6.44 -11.93
C HIS A 21 0.88 -6.14 -10.42
N MET A 22 0.45 -4.93 -10.04
CA MET A 22 0.25 -4.57 -8.63
C MET A 22 -0.78 -5.47 -7.94
N GLN A 23 -1.92 -5.75 -8.59
CA GLN A 23 -2.92 -6.65 -8.04
C GLN A 23 -2.41 -8.10 -7.91
N GLU A 24 -1.63 -8.59 -8.88
CA GLU A 24 -0.99 -9.91 -8.82
C GLU A 24 -0.03 -10.01 -7.65
N GLU A 25 0.86 -9.02 -7.51
CA GLU A 25 1.83 -8.97 -6.43
C GLU A 25 1.14 -8.93 -5.06
N CYS A 26 0.15 -8.05 -4.90
CA CYS A 26 -0.63 -7.93 -3.67
C CYS A 26 -1.31 -9.25 -3.30
N LEU A 27 -1.98 -9.91 -4.25
CA LEU A 27 -2.64 -11.19 -4.01
C LEU A 27 -1.64 -12.31 -3.70
N SER A 28 -0.49 -12.34 -4.37
CA SER A 28 0.53 -13.36 -4.13
C SER A 28 1.03 -13.32 -2.69
N LYS A 29 1.23 -12.11 -2.14
CA LYS A 29 1.65 -11.87 -0.75
C LYS A 29 0.54 -12.24 0.24
N LEU A 30 -0.71 -11.86 -0.04
CA LEU A 30 -1.83 -12.10 0.88
C LEU A 30 -2.30 -13.56 0.93
N ILE A 31 -2.20 -14.29 -0.19
CA ILE A 31 -2.69 -15.67 -0.31
C ILE A 31 -1.54 -16.68 -0.16
N ASN A 32 -0.29 -16.21 -0.06
CA ASN A 32 0.93 -17.02 0.03
C ASN A 32 1.04 -18.08 -1.07
N HIS A 33 0.57 -17.74 -2.28
CA HIS A 33 0.65 -18.58 -3.46
C HIS A 33 1.40 -17.82 -4.54
N LYS A 34 2.58 -18.33 -4.91
CA LYS A 34 3.39 -17.79 -6.00
C LYS A 34 2.70 -18.18 -7.33
N ASP A 35 2.74 -17.31 -8.34
CA ASP A 35 2.13 -17.55 -9.67
C ASP A 35 0.59 -17.39 -9.77
N ILE A 36 0.01 -16.48 -8.98
CA ILE A 36 -1.36 -16.03 -9.25
C ILE A 36 -1.36 -15.20 -10.52
N LYS A 37 -1.85 -15.78 -11.62
CA LYS A 37 -2.23 -15.02 -12.82
C LYS A 37 -3.62 -14.43 -12.60
N ILE A 38 -3.76 -13.11 -12.74
CA ILE A 38 -5.09 -12.49 -12.74
C ILE A 38 -5.52 -12.15 -14.16
N PRO A 39 -6.71 -12.57 -14.60
CA PRO A 39 -7.18 -12.30 -15.96
C PRO A 39 -7.60 -10.84 -16.19
N HIS A 40 -7.95 -10.09 -15.13
CA HIS A 40 -8.44 -8.72 -15.22
C HIS A 40 -8.28 -7.95 -13.91
N LEU A 41 -8.41 -6.62 -13.99
CA LEU A 41 -8.49 -5.76 -12.82
C LEU A 41 -9.79 -6.02 -12.04
N GLY A 42 -9.68 -6.22 -10.73
CA GLY A 42 -10.82 -6.46 -9.84
C GLY A 42 -10.82 -7.85 -9.20
N VAL A 43 -9.89 -8.71 -9.59
CA VAL A 43 -9.67 -10.02 -8.98
C VAL A 43 -9.33 -9.91 -7.49
N VAL A 44 -8.69 -8.80 -7.08
CA VAL A 44 -8.48 -8.48 -5.65
C VAL A 44 -9.81 -8.48 -4.90
N ARG A 45 -10.80 -7.71 -5.36
CA ARG A 45 -12.14 -7.70 -4.78
C ARG A 45 -12.78 -9.09 -4.81
N GLU A 46 -12.76 -9.76 -5.95
CA GLU A 46 -13.40 -11.08 -6.08
C GLU A 46 -12.87 -12.10 -5.07
N ARG A 47 -11.56 -12.07 -4.80
CA ARG A 47 -10.90 -13.02 -3.89
C ARG A 47 -10.92 -12.58 -2.42
N LEU A 48 -11.03 -11.28 -2.14
CA LEU A 48 -10.89 -10.73 -0.79
C LEU A 48 -12.19 -10.17 -0.20
N LYS A 49 -13.26 -9.97 -0.99
CA LYS A 49 -14.53 -9.38 -0.52
C LYS A 49 -15.18 -10.12 0.65
N ASP A 50 -14.87 -11.40 0.85
CA ASP A 50 -15.40 -12.24 1.92
C ASP A 50 -14.32 -12.65 2.93
N LYS A 51 -13.11 -12.11 2.82
CA LYS A 51 -11.97 -12.44 3.68
C LYS A 51 -11.62 -11.29 4.59
N ARG A 52 -11.36 -11.60 5.86
CA ARG A 52 -10.77 -10.67 6.81
C ARG A 52 -9.27 -10.59 6.57
N VAL A 53 -8.78 -9.43 6.15
CA VAL A 53 -7.35 -9.21 5.85
C VAL A 53 -6.78 -8.00 6.57
N LEU A 54 -5.47 -8.01 6.80
CA LEU A 54 -4.69 -6.83 7.15
C LEU A 54 -3.76 -6.53 5.96
N VAL A 55 -3.94 -5.37 5.33
CA VAL A 55 -3.13 -4.93 4.20
C VAL A 55 -2.38 -3.67 4.60
N VAL A 56 -1.08 -3.64 4.37
CA VAL A 56 -0.25 -2.44 4.52
C VAL A 56 0.27 -2.06 3.15
N LEU A 57 -0.16 -0.89 2.67
CA LEU A 57 0.32 -0.29 1.43
C LEU A 57 1.37 0.76 1.82
N ASP A 58 2.63 0.36 1.71
CA ASP A 58 3.75 1.20 2.12
C ASP A 58 4.19 2.14 0.99
N ASP A 59 4.54 3.38 1.35
CA ASP A 59 5.11 4.41 0.47
C ASP A 59 4.30 4.67 -0.81
N VAL A 60 2.99 4.87 -0.67
CA VAL A 60 2.10 5.16 -1.80
C VAL A 60 2.31 6.58 -2.28
N ASP A 61 2.74 6.75 -3.53
CA ASP A 61 3.08 8.03 -4.15
C ASP A 61 2.11 8.44 -5.27
N LYS A 62 1.24 7.54 -5.73
CA LYS A 62 0.28 7.78 -6.83
C LYS A 62 -1.12 7.31 -6.49
N LEU A 63 -2.13 8.11 -6.87
CA LEU A 63 -3.54 7.76 -6.66
C LEU A 63 -3.92 6.46 -7.38
N GLU A 64 -3.32 6.20 -8.53
CA GLU A 64 -3.55 5.02 -9.35
C GLU A 64 -3.21 3.72 -8.60
N GLN A 65 -2.21 3.72 -7.70
CA GLN A 65 -1.88 2.58 -6.85
C GLN A 65 -3.02 2.26 -5.88
N LEU A 66 -3.61 3.28 -5.24
CA LEU A 66 -4.78 3.09 -4.38
C LEU A 66 -5.99 2.60 -5.15
N ILE A 67 -6.24 3.16 -6.34
CA ILE A 67 -7.32 2.70 -7.22
C ILE A 67 -7.10 1.25 -7.65
N ALA A 68 -5.85 0.84 -7.88
CA ALA A 68 -5.52 -0.53 -8.26
C ALA A 68 -5.70 -1.53 -7.12
N LEU A 69 -5.26 -1.18 -5.91
CA LEU A 69 -5.15 -2.12 -4.79
C LEU A 69 -6.33 -2.08 -3.81
N ALA A 70 -6.91 -0.91 -3.61
CA ALA A 70 -7.91 -0.65 -2.57
C ALA A 70 -8.93 0.41 -3.02
N LYS A 71 -9.51 0.21 -4.22
CA LYS A 71 -10.43 1.19 -4.83
C LYS A 71 -11.57 1.59 -3.91
N GLU A 72 -12.17 0.61 -3.22
CA GLU A 72 -13.35 0.83 -2.39
C GLU A 72 -13.36 -0.12 -1.19
N PRO A 73 -13.95 0.27 -0.03
CA PRO A 73 -13.97 -0.58 1.16
C PRO A 73 -14.57 -1.97 0.94
N ARG A 74 -15.57 -2.08 0.06
CA ARG A 74 -16.25 -3.34 -0.30
C ARG A 74 -15.38 -4.36 -1.07
N TRP A 75 -14.12 -4.03 -1.32
CA TRP A 75 -13.14 -4.97 -1.86
C TRP A 75 -12.69 -6.02 -0.84
N PHE A 76 -12.90 -5.74 0.44
CA PHE A 76 -12.42 -6.58 1.54
C PHE A 76 -13.57 -6.99 2.44
N GLY A 77 -13.44 -8.17 3.06
CA GLY A 77 -14.46 -8.71 3.94
C GLY A 77 -14.57 -7.95 5.27
N PRO A 78 -15.70 -8.12 5.98
CA PRO A 78 -15.91 -7.49 7.28
C PRO A 78 -14.76 -7.74 8.27
N GLY A 79 -14.40 -6.70 9.03
CA GLY A 79 -13.30 -6.75 10.01
C GLY A 79 -11.89 -6.63 9.43
N SER A 80 -11.76 -6.41 8.11
CA SER A 80 -10.49 -6.11 7.46
C SER A 80 -9.98 -4.72 7.84
N ARG A 81 -8.65 -4.54 7.75
CA ARG A 81 -7.98 -3.25 7.96
C ARG A 81 -6.96 -3.03 6.84
N ILE A 82 -7.00 -1.84 6.26
CA ILE A 82 -6.09 -1.41 5.21
C ILE A 82 -5.39 -0.16 5.74
N VAL A 83 -4.07 -0.24 5.86
CA VAL A 83 -3.20 0.86 6.32
C VAL A 83 -2.42 1.35 5.12
N VAL A 84 -2.45 2.66 4.88
CA VAL A 84 -1.68 3.31 3.82
C VAL A 84 -0.67 4.23 4.48
N THR A 85 0.60 4.11 4.11
CA THR A 85 1.62 5.10 4.45
C THR A 85 1.95 5.91 3.20
N THR A 86 2.10 7.22 3.36
CA THR A 86 2.43 8.14 2.27
C THR A 86 3.00 9.42 2.86
N GLN A 87 3.83 10.10 2.08
CA GLN A 87 4.28 11.46 2.38
C GLN A 87 3.32 12.53 1.82
N ASP A 88 2.37 12.14 0.95
CA ASP A 88 1.41 13.05 0.33
C ASP A 88 0.00 12.90 0.93
N ARG A 89 -0.36 13.85 1.80
CA ARG A 89 -1.71 13.90 2.39
C ARG A 89 -2.81 14.18 1.36
N GLN A 90 -2.51 14.84 0.25
CA GLN A 90 -3.51 15.15 -0.78
C GLN A 90 -3.96 13.88 -1.50
N LEU A 91 -3.08 12.90 -1.64
CA LEU A 91 -3.40 11.59 -2.21
C LEU A 91 -4.48 10.88 -1.38
N LEU A 92 -4.35 10.86 -0.04
CA LEU A 92 -5.35 10.28 0.86
C LEU A 92 -6.71 10.99 0.72
N LYS A 93 -6.69 12.33 0.64
CA LYS A 93 -7.90 13.14 0.47
C LYS A 93 -8.57 12.89 -0.88
N ALA A 94 -7.79 12.80 -1.96
CA ALA A 94 -8.29 12.53 -3.31
C ALA A 94 -8.95 11.14 -3.41
N HIS A 95 -8.46 10.16 -2.65
CA HIS A 95 -9.07 8.83 -2.54
C HIS A 95 -10.28 8.77 -1.59
N GLY A 96 -10.55 9.83 -0.83
CA GLY A 96 -11.64 9.87 0.15
C GLY A 96 -11.35 9.13 1.46
N ILE A 97 -10.07 9.06 1.86
CA ILE A 97 -9.67 8.49 3.16
C ILE A 97 -9.78 9.59 4.23
N ASP A 98 -10.74 9.45 5.13
CA ASP A 98 -10.98 10.41 6.22
C ASP A 98 -10.16 10.13 7.48
N LEU A 99 -9.86 8.85 7.76
CA LEU A 99 -9.09 8.44 8.93
C LEU A 99 -7.59 8.56 8.64
N VAL A 100 -7.02 9.73 8.94
CA VAL A 100 -5.60 10.03 8.70
C VAL A 100 -4.89 10.30 10.03
N TYR A 101 -3.80 9.56 10.26
CA TYR A 101 -2.87 9.82 11.37
C TYR A 101 -1.58 10.42 10.82
N LYS A 102 -1.22 11.61 11.30
CA LYS A 102 0.08 12.23 10.99
C LYS A 102 1.11 11.72 12.00
N VAL A 103 2.09 10.96 11.52
CA VAL A 103 3.23 10.52 12.33
C VAL A 103 4.11 11.73 12.62
N GLU A 104 4.36 12.00 13.90
CA GLU A 104 5.29 13.04 14.33
C GLU A 104 6.70 12.48 14.54
N LEU A 105 7.68 13.38 14.59
CA LEU A 105 9.05 13.00 14.95
C LEU A 105 9.11 12.48 16.39
N PRO A 106 9.99 11.51 16.68
CA PRO A 106 10.19 11.05 18.04
C PRO A 106 10.69 12.20 18.91
N SER A 107 10.23 12.25 20.16
CA SER A 107 10.79 13.12 21.19
C SER A 107 12.27 12.81 21.41
N ARG A 108 13.01 13.71 22.07
CA ARG A 108 14.43 13.47 22.39
C ARG A 108 14.65 12.16 23.16
N THR A 109 13.74 11.81 24.07
CA THR A 109 13.80 10.57 24.84
C THR A 109 13.57 9.36 23.94
N GLU A 110 12.51 9.37 23.11
CA GLU A 110 12.23 8.28 22.17
C GLU A 110 13.33 8.12 21.12
N ALA A 111 13.89 9.22 20.62
CA ALA A 111 15.01 9.19 19.69
C ALA A 111 16.26 8.56 20.32
N LEU A 112 16.54 8.87 21.59
CA LEU A 112 17.62 8.22 22.33
C LEU A 112 17.33 6.73 22.54
N GLU A 113 16.09 6.35 22.87
CA GLU A 113 15.71 4.94 23.00
C GLU A 113 15.87 4.18 21.68
N ILE A 114 15.42 4.75 20.56
CA ILE A 114 15.58 4.16 19.22
C ILE A 114 17.07 3.99 18.87
N PHE A 115 17.88 5.01 19.17
CA PHE A 115 19.32 4.97 18.97
C PHE A 115 19.98 3.88 19.81
N CYS A 116 19.69 3.85 21.12
CA CYS A 116 20.25 2.85 22.03
C CYS A 116 19.79 1.44 21.67
N GLN A 117 18.53 1.25 21.29
CA GLN A 117 18.02 -0.05 20.87
C GLN A 117 18.75 -0.55 19.63
N SER A 118 19.05 0.35 18.68
CA SER A 118 19.79 0.03 17.46
C SER A 118 21.28 -0.25 17.71
N ALA A 119 21.93 0.55 18.57
CA ALA A 119 23.37 0.48 18.81
C ALA A 119 23.78 -0.56 19.86
N PHE A 120 22.95 -0.76 20.88
CA PHE A 120 23.27 -1.54 22.08
C PHE A 120 22.28 -2.67 22.36
N GLY A 121 21.18 -2.78 21.61
CA GLY A 121 20.14 -3.78 21.86
C GLY A 121 19.26 -3.52 23.09
N GLN A 122 19.37 -2.34 23.69
CA GLN A 122 18.67 -1.95 24.93
C GLN A 122 18.23 -0.49 24.89
N LYS A 123 17.21 -0.12 25.67
CA LYS A 123 16.59 1.23 25.63
C LYS A 123 17.46 2.36 26.19
N HIS A 124 18.52 2.02 26.91
CA HIS A 124 19.39 2.99 27.57
C HIS A 124 20.84 2.73 27.19
N PRO A 125 21.71 3.75 27.24
CA PRO A 125 23.13 3.53 27.00
C PRO A 125 23.69 2.51 28.01
N PRO A 126 24.68 1.69 27.61
CA PRO A 126 25.31 0.76 28.52
C PRO A 126 25.92 1.53 29.70
N CYS A 127 25.67 1.04 30.92
CA CYS A 127 26.34 1.54 32.10
C CYS A 127 27.81 1.16 31.97
N VAL A 128 28.70 2.14 31.80
CA VAL A 128 30.14 1.91 31.83
C VAL A 128 30.51 1.72 33.31
N GLY A 129 30.87 0.50 33.68
CA GLY A 129 31.45 0.18 34.99
C GLY A 129 32.94 0.51 35.05
#